data_AF-K9XNE9-F1
#
_entry.id   AF-K9XNE9-F1
#
_cell.length_a   1.000
_cell.length_b   1.000
_cell.length_c   1.000
_cell.angle_alpha   90.00
_cell.angle_beta   90.00
_cell.angle_gamma   90.00
#
_symmetry.space_group_name_H-M   'P 1'
#
loop_
_entity.id
_entity.type
_entity.pdbx_description
1 polymer ?
#
loop_
_entity_poly.entity_id
_entity_poly.type
_entity_poly.pdbx_seq_one_letter_code
_entity_poly.pdbx_strand_id
1 'polypeptide(L)'
;MALKRFELKLTEKIKQDIKTQLNYHESTQNRLHYLGNQLQNLDDILQNLQKNIPSEVITENEINSFLNLHQAEFEQKLLKINGQLKASIETLNRQNQSAQDQIKNIKQKLNTVEQSNKPQPATQECLPTNINQEEIEISKGDAVIKWLNERDIKVEKHFLTKGSAYDQAFKKLAIYLGKNYASLAQFHEKLINSINQHGNKFQLPLRNQTQNDLQIHTQFGSYLKNAGCFSTYYYDQKTKIINFAVHAREDLKRFLCGDWFELFIFDKISKFFRSRELSYESLVNAKVIFPNNDICELDLIFLVQEHLFWIECKAGKNLDNIERYLPKYSNNHQNFLQIPKPNALIVCLHLNNEKANIRTAGWKNVTVTNPELLLTSIQSVLEGTVNYEIADENNKQPITPNSEKNGDLVYLYPSTISEDKSSVQALVL
;
A
#
# COMPACT_ATOMS: atom_id res chain seq x y z
N MET A 1 -25.43 -0.47 -36.49
CA MET A 1 -24.38 0.24 -35.71
C MET A 1 -24.86 0.77 -34.36
N ALA A 2 -25.96 1.53 -34.26
CA ALA A 2 -26.38 2.16 -33.00
C ALA A 2 -26.59 1.17 -31.83
N LEU A 3 -27.32 0.06 -32.06
CA LEU A 3 -27.60 -0.96 -31.04
C LEU A 3 -26.31 -1.50 -30.38
N LYS A 4 -25.32 -1.91 -31.19
CA LYS A 4 -24.02 -2.42 -30.72
C LYS A 4 -23.19 -1.40 -29.92
N ARG A 5 -23.42 -0.09 -30.13
CA ARG A 5 -22.84 0.99 -29.29
C ARG A 5 -23.62 1.21 -27.98
N PHE A 6 -24.92 0.91 -27.96
CA PHE A 6 -25.73 0.96 -26.74
C PHE A 6 -25.45 -0.24 -25.83
N GLU A 7 -25.40 -1.45 -26.39
CA GLU A 7 -24.99 -2.69 -25.72
C GLU A 7 -23.64 -2.53 -25.03
N LEU A 8 -22.60 -2.10 -25.77
CA LEU A 8 -21.26 -1.89 -25.21
C LEU A 8 -21.26 -0.89 -24.04
N LYS A 9 -21.98 0.22 -24.15
CA LYS A 9 -22.11 1.21 -23.06
C LYS A 9 -22.85 0.64 -21.84
N LEU A 10 -23.86 -0.20 -22.05
CA LEU A 10 -24.61 -0.86 -20.98
C LEU A 10 -23.73 -1.90 -20.28
N THR A 11 -22.98 -2.72 -21.02
CA THR A 11 -22.03 -3.71 -20.48
C THR A 11 -20.91 -3.04 -19.66
N GLU A 12 -20.27 -1.98 -20.16
CA GLU A 12 -19.22 -1.29 -19.40
C GLU A 12 -19.76 -0.59 -18.16
N LYS A 13 -20.99 -0.04 -18.21
CA LYS A 13 -21.63 0.48 -17.00
C LYS A 13 -21.89 -0.63 -15.97
N ILE A 14 -22.46 -1.77 -16.38
CA ILE A 14 -22.73 -2.91 -15.48
C ILE A 14 -21.42 -3.43 -14.85
N LYS A 15 -20.34 -3.54 -15.63
CA LYS A 15 -19.01 -3.90 -15.10
C LYS A 15 -18.52 -2.91 -14.04
N GLN A 16 -18.66 -1.60 -14.29
CA GLN A 16 -18.21 -0.56 -13.37
C GLN A 16 -19.06 -0.53 -12.08
N ASP A 17 -20.38 -0.71 -12.20
CA ASP A 17 -21.29 -0.80 -11.06
C ASP A 17 -20.97 -2.05 -10.21
N ILE A 18 -20.76 -3.22 -10.83
CA ILE A 18 -20.32 -4.46 -10.15
C ILE A 18 -18.96 -4.29 -9.47
N LYS A 19 -17.95 -3.73 -10.16
CA LYS A 19 -16.61 -3.48 -9.58
C LYS A 19 -16.69 -2.55 -8.37
N THR A 20 -17.56 -1.54 -8.42
CA THR A 20 -17.79 -0.63 -7.30
C THR A 20 -18.39 -1.35 -6.10
N GLN A 21 -19.36 -2.25 -6.31
CA GLN A 21 -19.94 -3.08 -5.25
C GLN A 21 -18.93 -4.06 -4.65
N LEU A 22 -18.12 -4.74 -5.48
CA LEU A 22 -17.09 -5.68 -5.01
C LEU A 22 -16.04 -4.98 -4.12
N ASN A 23 -15.51 -3.83 -4.54
CA ASN A 23 -14.57 -3.05 -3.74
C ASN A 23 -15.18 -2.61 -2.40
N TYR A 24 -16.47 -2.27 -2.38
CA TYR A 24 -17.17 -1.86 -1.16
C TYR A 24 -17.44 -3.07 -0.23
N HIS A 25 -17.68 -4.25 -0.79
CA HIS A 25 -17.83 -5.49 -0.05
C HIS A 25 -16.50 -5.94 0.58
N GLU A 26 -15.39 -5.95 -0.18
CA GLU A 26 -14.05 -6.28 0.36
C GLU A 26 -13.68 -5.35 1.52
N SER A 27 -13.90 -4.03 1.36
CA SER A 27 -13.72 -3.03 2.42
C SER A 27 -14.57 -3.33 3.68
N THR A 28 -15.78 -3.86 3.49
CA THR A 28 -16.67 -4.24 4.60
C THR A 28 -16.21 -5.54 5.28
N GLN A 29 -15.76 -6.54 4.53
CA GLN A 29 -15.20 -7.79 5.06
C GLN A 29 -13.90 -7.56 5.83
N ASN A 30 -12.97 -6.77 5.28
CA ASN A 30 -11.74 -6.37 5.96
C ASN A 30 -12.03 -5.65 7.29
N ARG A 31 -13.11 -4.85 7.35
CA ARG A 31 -13.56 -4.20 8.60
C ARG A 31 -14.15 -5.18 9.61
N LEU A 32 -14.88 -6.21 9.18
CA LEU A 32 -15.37 -7.28 10.07
C LEU A 32 -14.20 -8.10 10.63
N HIS A 33 -13.24 -8.50 9.80
CA HIS A 33 -12.05 -9.25 10.22
C HIS A 33 -11.22 -8.44 11.24
N TYR A 34 -11.02 -7.14 11.00
CA TYR A 34 -10.41 -6.24 11.98
C TYR A 34 -11.15 -6.24 13.33
N LEU A 35 -12.49 -6.13 13.33
CA LEU A 35 -13.28 -6.15 14.56
C LEU A 35 -13.21 -7.50 15.29
N GLY A 36 -13.14 -8.62 14.57
CA GLY A 36 -12.89 -9.95 15.15
C GLY A 36 -11.54 -10.03 15.86
N ASN A 37 -10.47 -9.55 15.23
CA ASN A 37 -9.14 -9.53 15.83
C ASN A 37 -9.05 -8.59 17.06
N GLN A 38 -9.86 -7.53 17.11
CA GLN A 38 -9.98 -6.66 18.29
C GLN A 38 -10.75 -7.33 19.44
N LEU A 39 -11.73 -8.20 19.15
CA LEU A 39 -12.42 -8.99 20.17
C LEU A 39 -11.49 -10.06 20.75
N GLN A 40 -10.73 -10.78 19.92
CA GLN A 40 -9.77 -11.78 20.38
C GLN A 40 -8.73 -11.20 21.36
N ASN A 41 -8.18 -10.03 21.03
CA ASN A 41 -7.23 -9.32 21.89
C ASN A 41 -7.87 -8.87 23.23
N LEU A 42 -9.18 -8.57 23.25
CA LEU A 42 -9.90 -8.27 24.49
C LEU A 42 -10.07 -9.50 25.39
N ASP A 43 -10.30 -10.69 24.81
CA ASP A 43 -10.32 -11.95 25.57
C ASP A 43 -8.93 -12.31 26.13
N ASP A 44 -7.87 -12.07 25.35
CA ASP A 44 -6.48 -12.25 25.81
C ASP A 44 -6.13 -11.28 26.96
N ILE A 45 -6.62 -10.03 26.90
CA ILE A 45 -6.48 -9.05 27.98
C ILE A 45 -7.27 -9.49 29.23
N LEU A 46 -8.51 -10.00 29.09
CA LEU A 46 -9.28 -10.54 30.22
C LEU A 46 -8.53 -11.68 30.92
N GLN A 47 -8.01 -12.65 30.15
CA GLN A 47 -7.25 -13.77 30.72
C GLN A 47 -5.98 -13.31 31.45
N ASN A 48 -5.31 -12.26 30.95
CA ASN A 48 -4.13 -11.72 31.61
C ASN A 48 -4.46 -10.88 32.85
N LEU A 49 -5.59 -10.15 32.88
CA LEU A 49 -6.07 -9.49 34.09
C LEU A 49 -6.46 -10.49 35.19
N GLN A 50 -7.10 -11.61 34.82
CA GLN A 50 -7.44 -12.70 35.75
C GLN A 50 -6.20 -13.40 36.34
N LYS A 51 -5.09 -13.47 35.58
CA LYS A 51 -3.82 -14.10 36.02
C LYS A 51 -2.95 -13.18 36.88
N ASN A 52 -3.07 -11.85 36.73
CA ASN A 52 -2.19 -10.86 37.36
C ASN A 52 -2.89 -10.04 38.45
N ILE A 53 -3.84 -10.64 39.18
CA ILE A 53 -4.40 -10.03 40.40
C ILE A 53 -3.26 -9.94 41.43
N PRO A 54 -2.93 -8.75 41.99
CA PRO A 54 -1.81 -8.61 42.91
C PRO A 54 -1.99 -9.46 44.18
N SER A 55 -0.95 -10.20 44.56
CA SER A 55 -0.93 -11.07 45.74
C SER A 55 -0.43 -10.40 47.03
N GLU A 56 -0.17 -9.10 46.99
CA GLU A 56 0.28 -8.29 48.13
C GLU A 56 -0.90 -7.54 48.78
N VAL A 57 -0.70 -7.02 50.00
CA VAL A 57 -1.78 -6.55 50.88
C VAL A 57 -2.39 -5.23 50.38
N ILE A 58 -3.36 -5.35 49.48
CA ILE A 58 -4.30 -4.33 49.04
C ILE A 58 -5.64 -4.61 49.73
N THR A 59 -6.38 -3.58 50.16
CA THR A 59 -7.66 -3.82 50.84
C THR A 59 -8.73 -4.34 49.89
N GLU A 60 -9.69 -5.11 50.41
CA GLU A 60 -10.83 -5.64 49.64
C GLU A 60 -11.59 -4.53 48.90
N ASN A 61 -11.69 -3.34 49.48
CA ASN A 61 -12.29 -2.16 48.84
C ASN A 61 -11.49 -1.63 47.66
N GLU A 62 -10.15 -1.65 47.72
CA GLU A 62 -9.28 -1.20 46.63
C GLU A 62 -9.25 -2.22 45.49
N ILE A 63 -9.23 -3.52 45.80
CA ILE A 63 -9.40 -4.61 44.82
C ILE A 63 -10.75 -4.47 44.11
N ASN A 64 -11.84 -4.32 44.87
CA ASN A 64 -13.18 -4.12 44.31
C ASN A 64 -13.28 -2.82 43.49
N SER A 65 -12.62 -1.73 43.91
CA SER A 65 -12.59 -0.47 43.15
C SER A 65 -11.85 -0.63 41.80
N PHE A 66 -10.70 -1.28 41.80
CA PHE A 66 -9.91 -1.59 40.61
C PHE A 66 -10.67 -2.49 39.63
N LEU A 67 -11.30 -3.57 40.13
CA LEU A 67 -12.13 -4.47 39.33
C LEU A 67 -13.34 -3.74 38.72
N ASN A 68 -14.09 -2.97 39.51
CA ASN A 68 -15.24 -2.21 39.01
C ASN A 68 -14.86 -1.17 37.96
N LEU A 69 -13.73 -0.46 38.14
CA LEU A 69 -13.25 0.54 37.18
C LEU A 69 -12.90 -0.11 35.83
N HIS A 70 -12.07 -1.15 35.83
CA HIS A 70 -11.66 -1.80 34.59
C HIS A 70 -12.78 -2.63 33.96
N GLN A 71 -13.71 -3.18 34.74
CA GLN A 71 -14.95 -3.77 34.20
C GLN A 71 -15.79 -2.71 33.47
N ALA A 72 -16.00 -1.52 34.04
CA ALA A 72 -16.74 -0.44 33.39
C ALA A 72 -16.06 0.05 32.09
N GLU A 73 -14.72 0.17 32.08
CA GLU A 73 -13.96 0.46 30.86
C GLU A 73 -14.12 -0.65 29.80
N PHE A 74 -14.11 -1.91 30.22
CA PHE A 74 -14.25 -3.07 29.35
C PHE A 74 -15.65 -3.17 28.73
N GLU A 75 -16.70 -2.98 29.55
CA GLU A 75 -18.09 -2.93 29.09
C GLU A 75 -18.32 -1.79 28.08
N GLN A 76 -17.73 -0.60 28.29
CA GLN A 76 -17.78 0.48 27.30
C GLN A 76 -17.06 0.13 25.99
N LYS A 77 -15.91 -0.56 26.05
CA LYS A 77 -15.18 -1.04 24.87
C LYS A 77 -16.02 -2.07 24.09
N LEU A 78 -16.62 -3.05 24.78
CA LEU A 78 -17.53 -4.04 24.18
C LEU A 78 -18.76 -3.38 23.56
N LEU A 79 -19.46 -2.47 24.27
CA LEU A 79 -20.64 -1.78 23.75
C LEU A 79 -20.32 -1.01 22.46
N LYS A 80 -19.16 -0.34 22.41
CA LYS A 80 -18.66 0.38 21.24
C LYS A 80 -18.35 -0.56 20.07
N ILE A 81 -17.76 -1.73 20.31
CA ILE A 81 -17.48 -2.74 19.27
C ILE A 81 -18.79 -3.35 18.75
N ASN A 82 -19.70 -3.75 19.64
CA ASN A 82 -21.00 -4.32 19.28
C ASN A 82 -21.85 -3.36 18.46
N GLY A 83 -21.84 -2.05 18.77
CA GLY A 83 -22.48 -1.02 17.95
C GLY A 83 -21.88 -0.93 16.53
N GLN A 84 -20.54 -1.01 16.40
CA GLN A 84 -19.86 -0.99 15.10
C GLN A 84 -20.09 -2.28 14.29
N LEU A 85 -20.15 -3.43 14.96
CA LEU A 85 -20.46 -4.72 14.36
C LEU A 85 -21.89 -4.73 13.80
N LYS A 86 -22.87 -4.31 14.60
CA LYS A 86 -24.28 -4.20 14.20
C LYS A 86 -24.47 -3.29 12.98
N ALA A 87 -23.89 -2.09 12.99
CA ALA A 87 -23.95 -1.16 11.85
C ALA A 87 -23.26 -1.71 10.58
N SER A 88 -22.26 -2.59 10.72
CA SER A 88 -21.60 -3.27 9.60
C SER A 88 -22.50 -4.38 9.02
N ILE A 89 -23.15 -5.18 9.87
CA ILE A 89 -24.12 -6.22 9.48
C ILE A 89 -25.35 -5.59 8.79
N GLU A 90 -25.91 -4.50 9.33
CA GLU A 90 -27.00 -3.75 8.71
C GLU A 90 -26.61 -3.16 7.33
N THR A 91 -25.32 -2.94 7.10
CA THR A 91 -24.80 -2.47 5.81
C THR A 91 -24.64 -3.63 4.81
N LEU A 92 -24.14 -4.79 5.25
CA LEU A 92 -24.10 -6.01 4.44
C LEU A 92 -25.51 -6.49 4.03
N ASN A 93 -26.48 -6.46 4.93
CA ASN A 93 -27.85 -6.88 4.62
C ASN A 93 -28.49 -5.98 3.54
N ARG A 94 -28.23 -4.66 3.57
CA ARG A 94 -28.65 -3.73 2.52
C ARG A 94 -27.94 -3.95 1.19
N GLN A 95 -26.65 -4.32 1.19
CA GLN A 95 -25.92 -4.71 -0.02
C GLN A 95 -26.52 -5.98 -0.65
N ASN A 96 -26.75 -7.02 0.16
CA ASN A 96 -27.34 -8.28 -0.30
C ASN A 96 -28.73 -8.10 -0.91
N GLN A 97 -29.59 -7.28 -0.28
CA GLN A 97 -30.90 -6.95 -0.83
C GLN A 97 -30.78 -6.23 -2.19
N SER A 98 -29.93 -5.19 -2.29
CA SER A 98 -29.72 -4.46 -3.55
C SER A 98 -29.16 -5.35 -4.66
N ALA A 99 -28.26 -6.28 -4.34
CA ALA A 99 -27.73 -7.26 -5.30
C ALA A 99 -28.83 -8.22 -5.80
N GLN A 100 -29.71 -8.71 -4.92
CA GLN A 100 -30.85 -9.54 -5.32
C GLN A 100 -31.82 -8.79 -6.24
N ASP A 101 -32.12 -7.52 -5.94
CA ASP A 101 -32.98 -6.68 -6.77
C ASP A 101 -32.35 -6.39 -8.14
N GLN A 102 -31.03 -6.18 -8.21
CA GLN A 102 -30.31 -6.06 -9.49
C GLN A 102 -30.35 -7.36 -10.29
N ILE A 103 -30.11 -8.51 -9.67
CA ILE A 103 -30.19 -9.84 -10.33
C ILE A 103 -31.61 -10.09 -10.87
N LYS A 104 -32.65 -9.74 -10.12
CA LYS A 104 -34.05 -9.84 -10.54
C LYS A 104 -34.34 -8.97 -11.78
N ASN A 105 -33.85 -7.72 -11.76
CA ASN A 105 -34.00 -6.76 -12.87
C ASN A 105 -33.23 -7.19 -14.14
N ILE A 106 -32.04 -7.78 -13.98
CA ILE A 106 -31.24 -8.35 -15.08
C ILE A 106 -31.93 -9.57 -15.69
N LYS A 107 -32.46 -10.49 -14.88
CA LYS A 107 -33.23 -11.66 -15.36
C LYS A 107 -34.47 -11.23 -16.16
N GLN A 108 -35.22 -10.24 -15.69
CA GLN A 108 -36.37 -9.69 -16.44
C GLN A 108 -35.96 -9.12 -17.81
N LYS A 109 -34.82 -8.42 -17.89
CA LYS A 109 -34.27 -7.89 -19.15
C LYS A 109 -33.79 -8.98 -20.10
N LEU A 110 -33.13 -10.03 -19.60
CA LEU A 110 -32.69 -11.17 -20.42
C LEU A 110 -33.88 -11.85 -21.12
N ASN A 111 -34.95 -12.16 -20.38
CA ASN A 111 -36.19 -12.73 -20.94
C ASN A 111 -36.85 -11.83 -22.01
N THR A 112 -36.55 -10.52 -22.00
CA THR A 112 -37.05 -9.56 -23.01
C THR A 112 -36.18 -9.52 -24.27
N VAL A 113 -34.88 -9.86 -24.16
CA VAL A 113 -33.92 -9.87 -25.29
C VAL A 113 -33.98 -11.17 -26.08
N GLU A 114 -34.18 -12.32 -25.41
CA GLU A 114 -34.24 -13.65 -26.06
C GLU A 114 -35.38 -13.80 -27.08
N GLN A 115 -36.38 -12.92 -27.05
CA GLN A 115 -37.44 -12.87 -28.07
C GLN A 115 -37.02 -12.17 -29.38
N SER A 116 -35.75 -11.73 -29.53
CA SER A 116 -35.31 -10.91 -30.67
C SER A 116 -34.00 -11.34 -31.34
N ASN A 117 -34.17 -12.08 -32.45
CA ASN A 117 -33.27 -12.27 -33.61
C ASN A 117 -32.14 -13.32 -33.59
N LYS A 118 -31.95 -13.93 -34.78
CA LYS A 118 -30.87 -14.86 -35.15
C LYS A 118 -29.61 -14.11 -35.64
N PRO A 119 -28.41 -14.72 -35.56
CA PRO A 119 -27.15 -14.13 -36.04
C PRO A 119 -26.76 -14.56 -37.47
N GLN A 120 -25.93 -13.75 -38.14
CA GLN A 120 -25.05 -14.18 -39.24
C GLN A 120 -23.75 -13.32 -39.27
N PRO A 121 -22.55 -13.84 -39.60
CA PRO A 121 -21.26 -13.16 -39.38
C PRO A 121 -20.46 -12.82 -40.65
N ALA A 122 -19.40 -11.99 -40.51
CA ALA A 122 -18.18 -12.05 -41.34
C ALA A 122 -16.96 -11.29 -40.74
N THR A 123 -15.78 -11.83 -41.06
CA THR A 123 -14.35 -11.47 -40.90
C THR A 123 -13.85 -10.01 -40.88
N GLN A 124 -12.62 -9.83 -40.35
CA GLN A 124 -11.62 -8.80 -40.74
C GLN A 124 -10.18 -9.34 -40.59
N GLU A 125 -9.23 -8.82 -41.37
CA GLU A 125 -7.83 -9.30 -41.51
C GLU A 125 -6.78 -8.42 -40.77
N CYS A 126 -5.48 -8.53 -41.07
CA CYS A 126 -4.38 -8.20 -40.14
C CYS A 126 -3.16 -7.42 -40.72
N LEU A 127 -2.60 -6.50 -39.91
CA LEU A 127 -1.19 -6.02 -39.87
C LEU A 127 -0.61 -5.27 -41.09
N PRO A 128 0.61 -4.65 -41.03
CA PRO A 128 1.53 -4.36 -39.90
C PRO A 128 1.62 -2.81 -39.61
N THR A 129 2.68 -2.08 -39.19
CA THR A 129 4.14 -2.27 -38.97
C THR A 129 4.75 -1.21 -37.99
N ASN A 130 6.00 -1.44 -37.56
CA ASN A 130 6.98 -0.63 -36.80
C ASN A 130 6.96 0.92 -36.76
N ILE A 131 7.40 1.43 -35.60
CA ILE A 131 8.46 2.46 -35.48
C ILE A 131 9.50 1.94 -34.46
N ASN A 132 10.80 2.16 -34.70
CA ASN A 132 11.88 1.70 -33.82
C ASN A 132 11.93 2.49 -32.49
N GLN A 133 12.42 1.85 -31.41
CA GLN A 133 12.83 2.52 -30.18
C GLN A 133 14.28 2.14 -29.84
N GLU A 134 15.05 3.08 -29.28
CA GLU A 134 16.38 2.81 -28.74
C GLU A 134 16.23 2.11 -27.38
N GLU A 135 16.89 0.96 -27.21
CA GLU A 135 16.78 0.15 -26.00
C GLU A 135 17.75 0.61 -24.91
N ILE A 136 17.22 0.79 -23.70
CA ILE A 136 17.99 0.72 -22.46
C ILE A 136 17.39 -0.42 -21.67
N GLU A 137 18.13 -1.52 -21.56
CA GLU A 137 17.62 -2.74 -20.93
C GLU A 137 17.16 -2.49 -19.48
N ILE A 138 15.92 -2.87 -19.21
CA ILE A 138 15.43 -3.18 -17.88
C ILE A 138 15.31 -4.69 -17.88
N SER A 139 16.10 -5.38 -17.05
CA SER A 139 16.20 -6.84 -17.11
C SER A 139 14.83 -7.50 -17.03
N LYS A 140 14.63 -8.53 -17.86
CA LYS A 140 13.40 -9.31 -17.92
C LYS A 140 13.16 -9.91 -16.54
N GLY A 141 11.95 -9.81 -16.00
CA GLY A 141 11.62 -10.36 -14.68
C GLY A 141 11.46 -11.89 -14.66
N ASP A 142 12.20 -12.62 -15.49
CA ASP A 142 12.00 -14.04 -15.76
C ASP A 142 12.42 -14.91 -14.57
N ALA A 143 13.49 -14.56 -13.84
CA ALA A 143 13.87 -15.22 -12.59
C ALA A 143 12.95 -14.83 -11.42
N VAL A 144 12.40 -13.60 -11.40
CA VAL A 144 11.35 -13.22 -10.43
C VAL A 144 10.08 -14.05 -10.66
N ILE A 145 9.66 -14.21 -11.92
CA ILE A 145 8.53 -15.06 -12.30
C ILE A 145 8.81 -16.53 -11.94
N LYS A 146 10.02 -17.03 -12.19
CA LYS A 146 10.45 -18.38 -11.79
C LYS A 146 10.34 -18.60 -10.27
N TRP A 147 10.88 -17.68 -9.47
CA TRP A 147 10.86 -17.76 -8.00
C TRP A 147 9.44 -17.78 -7.40
N LEU A 148 8.50 -17.06 -8.04
CA LEU A 148 7.08 -17.07 -7.69
C LEU A 148 6.40 -18.38 -8.10
N ASN A 149 6.64 -18.86 -9.33
CA ASN A 149 6.10 -20.14 -9.80
C ASN A 149 6.62 -21.33 -8.97
N GLU A 150 7.84 -21.27 -8.42
CA GLU A 150 8.41 -22.25 -7.48
C GLU A 150 7.69 -22.33 -6.13
N ARG A 151 6.74 -21.42 -5.87
CA ARG A 151 5.86 -21.38 -4.69
C ARG A 151 4.38 -21.52 -5.06
N ASP A 152 4.11 -22.03 -6.26
CA ASP A 152 2.77 -22.11 -6.88
C ASP A 152 2.07 -20.73 -7.02
N ILE A 153 2.83 -19.63 -7.00
CA ILE A 153 2.32 -18.26 -7.17
C ILE A 153 2.37 -17.88 -8.66
N LYS A 154 1.24 -18.01 -9.36
CA LYS A 154 1.16 -17.73 -10.79
C LYS A 154 1.05 -16.23 -11.07
N VAL A 155 1.99 -15.68 -11.84
CA VAL A 155 1.88 -14.31 -12.38
C VAL A 155 0.92 -14.30 -13.58
N GLU A 156 -0.24 -13.66 -13.48
CA GLU A 156 -1.15 -13.46 -14.62
C GLU A 156 -0.72 -12.29 -15.51
N LYS A 157 -0.28 -11.21 -14.87
CA LYS A 157 0.11 -9.96 -15.53
C LYS A 157 1.10 -9.22 -14.66
N HIS A 158 2.15 -8.69 -15.27
CA HIS A 158 3.03 -7.69 -14.67
C HIS A 158 3.19 -6.55 -15.66
N PHE A 159 3.56 -5.37 -15.18
CA PHE A 159 3.94 -4.26 -16.03
C PHE A 159 5.47 -4.15 -16.07
N LEU A 160 6.08 -4.71 -17.11
CA LEU A 160 7.37 -4.15 -17.56
C LEU A 160 7.12 -2.67 -17.87
N THR A 161 8.00 -1.77 -17.44
CA THR A 161 7.84 -0.31 -17.60
C THR A 161 8.16 0.14 -19.05
N LYS A 162 7.41 -0.41 -20.00
CA LYS A 162 7.60 -0.30 -21.46
C LYS A 162 7.25 1.08 -22.00
N GLY A 163 8.21 1.99 -21.88
CA GLY A 163 8.75 2.75 -23.02
C GLY A 163 7.86 3.76 -23.76
N SER A 164 6.55 3.80 -23.57
CA SER A 164 5.69 4.76 -24.26
C SER A 164 5.98 6.18 -23.78
N ALA A 165 5.88 7.17 -24.67
CA ALA A 165 6.09 8.58 -24.30
C ALA A 165 5.14 9.04 -23.17
N TYR A 166 3.99 8.38 -23.04
CA TYR A 166 3.01 8.61 -22.00
C TYR A 166 3.49 8.09 -20.63
N ASP A 167 3.95 6.85 -20.57
CA ASP A 167 4.50 6.25 -19.35
C ASP A 167 5.80 6.95 -18.92
N GLN A 168 6.61 7.41 -19.87
CA GLN A 168 7.78 8.25 -19.60
C GLN A 168 7.39 9.60 -18.96
N ALA A 169 6.31 10.24 -19.41
CA ALA A 169 5.81 11.48 -18.81
C ALA A 169 5.28 11.26 -17.38
N PHE A 170 4.54 10.16 -17.15
CA PHE A 170 4.02 9.79 -15.83
C PHE A 170 5.15 9.38 -14.86
N LYS A 171 6.17 8.64 -15.33
CA LYS A 171 7.40 8.36 -14.58
C LYS A 171 8.16 9.64 -14.22
N LYS A 172 8.29 10.60 -15.14
CA LYS A 172 8.91 11.90 -14.87
C LYS A 172 8.13 12.71 -13.82
N LEU A 173 6.80 12.66 -13.86
CA LEU A 173 5.92 13.26 -12.85
C LEU A 173 6.08 12.60 -11.48
N ALA A 174 6.06 11.27 -11.41
CA ALA A 174 6.27 10.50 -10.17
C ALA A 174 7.59 10.86 -9.49
N ILE A 175 8.70 10.81 -10.24
CA ILE A 175 10.04 11.13 -9.75
C ILE A 175 10.11 12.57 -9.25
N TYR A 176 9.49 13.53 -9.95
CA TYR A 176 9.50 14.93 -9.53
C TYR A 176 8.62 15.19 -8.30
N LEU A 177 7.44 14.56 -8.23
CA LEU A 177 6.53 14.67 -7.09
C LEU A 177 7.17 14.09 -5.82
N GLY A 178 7.69 12.86 -5.88
CA GLY A 178 8.31 12.20 -4.72
C GLY A 178 9.56 12.90 -4.20
N LYS A 179 10.42 13.41 -5.11
CA LYS A 179 11.61 14.20 -4.70
C LYS A 179 11.27 15.53 -4.01
N ASN A 180 10.11 16.12 -4.30
CA ASN A 180 9.71 17.44 -3.80
C ASN A 180 8.45 17.37 -2.94
N TYR A 181 8.09 16.20 -2.39
CA TYR A 181 6.76 15.96 -1.84
C TYR A 181 6.42 16.89 -0.67
N ALA A 182 7.38 17.22 0.19
CA ALA A 182 7.18 18.16 1.31
C ALA A 182 6.70 19.55 0.86
N SER A 183 7.18 20.05 -0.28
CA SER A 183 6.72 21.30 -0.91
C SER A 183 5.38 21.09 -1.63
N LEU A 184 5.25 20.00 -2.39
CA LEU A 184 4.12 19.75 -3.28
C LEU A 184 2.86 19.17 -2.62
N ALA A 185 2.91 18.73 -1.36
CA ALA A 185 1.82 17.98 -0.71
C ALA A 185 0.45 18.70 -0.76
N GLN A 186 0.40 20.02 -0.52
CA GLN A 186 -0.85 20.79 -0.58
C GLN A 186 -1.40 20.90 -2.03
N PHE A 187 -0.51 20.98 -3.01
CA PHE A 187 -0.86 21.02 -4.43
C PHE A 187 -1.36 19.65 -4.91
N HIS A 188 -0.66 18.57 -4.54
CA HIS A 188 -1.05 17.18 -4.78
C HIS A 188 -2.44 16.86 -4.21
N GLU A 189 -2.72 17.27 -2.97
CA GLU A 189 -4.05 17.16 -2.35
C GLU A 189 -5.13 17.93 -3.12
N LYS A 190 -4.86 19.18 -3.52
CA LYS A 190 -5.81 19.97 -4.32
C LYS A 190 -6.09 19.34 -5.69
N LEU A 191 -5.10 18.69 -6.32
CA LEU A 191 -5.29 17.92 -7.56
C LEU A 191 -6.21 16.71 -7.33
N ILE A 192 -5.97 15.90 -6.30
CA ILE A 192 -6.82 14.75 -5.94
C ILE A 192 -8.26 15.21 -5.68
N ASN A 193 -8.44 16.25 -4.86
CA ASN A 193 -9.76 16.78 -4.52
C ASN A 193 -10.49 17.34 -5.75
N SER A 194 -9.77 18.02 -6.65
CA SER A 194 -10.33 18.52 -7.91
C SER A 194 -10.80 17.39 -8.83
N ILE A 195 -10.02 16.32 -8.99
CA ILE A 195 -10.40 15.15 -9.81
C ILE A 195 -11.59 14.40 -9.21
N ASN A 196 -11.61 14.19 -7.89
CA ASN A 196 -12.73 13.56 -7.20
C ASN A 196 -14.01 14.40 -7.28
N GLN A 197 -13.89 15.72 -7.48
CA GLN A 197 -14.98 16.64 -7.81
C GLN A 197 -15.10 16.90 -9.33
N HIS A 198 -14.89 15.88 -10.15
CA HIS A 198 -15.07 15.90 -11.62
C HIS A 198 -14.30 16.99 -12.39
N GLY A 199 -13.14 17.42 -11.87
CA GLY A 199 -12.26 18.41 -12.53
C GLY A 199 -12.51 19.85 -12.10
N ASN A 200 -13.19 20.08 -10.97
CA ASN A 200 -13.48 21.41 -10.41
C ASN A 200 -12.27 22.33 -10.39
N LYS A 201 -12.42 23.55 -10.91
CA LYS A 201 -11.34 24.54 -10.95
C LYS A 201 -10.89 24.91 -9.53
N PHE A 202 -9.59 25.03 -9.31
CA PHE A 202 -9.05 25.51 -8.04
C PHE A 202 -7.92 26.51 -8.21
N GLN A 203 -7.72 27.31 -7.16
CA GLN A 203 -6.58 28.20 -7.03
C GLN A 203 -5.61 27.70 -5.96
N LEU A 204 -4.33 27.95 -6.22
CA LEU A 204 -3.23 27.74 -5.29
C LEU A 204 -2.43 29.05 -5.17
N PRO A 205 -2.65 29.84 -4.10
CA PRO A 205 -1.85 31.02 -3.83
C PRO A 205 -0.48 30.62 -3.26
N LEU A 206 0.59 31.13 -3.86
CA LEU A 206 1.98 30.86 -3.48
C LEU A 206 2.68 32.12 -2.94
N ARG A 207 1.92 33.10 -2.44
CA ARG A 207 2.43 34.43 -2.02
C ARG A 207 3.50 34.35 -0.94
N ASN A 208 3.36 33.39 -0.02
CA ASN A 208 4.21 33.21 1.16
C ASN A 208 5.24 32.08 0.98
N GLN A 209 5.37 31.53 -0.23
CA GLN A 209 6.27 30.42 -0.55
C GLN A 209 7.67 30.95 -0.91
N THR A 210 8.72 30.14 -0.69
CA THR A 210 10.09 30.55 -1.07
C THR A 210 10.25 30.61 -2.60
N GLN A 211 11.32 31.24 -3.08
CA GLN A 211 11.63 31.24 -4.51
C GLN A 211 11.86 29.82 -5.07
N ASN A 212 12.42 28.92 -4.25
CA ASN A 212 12.58 27.51 -4.59
C ASN A 212 11.22 26.79 -4.68
N ASP A 213 10.33 26.99 -3.70
CA ASP A 213 8.98 26.41 -3.71
C ASP A 213 8.14 26.93 -4.89
N LEU A 214 8.28 28.21 -5.24
CA LEU A 214 7.66 28.79 -6.44
C LEU A 214 8.15 28.11 -7.73
N GLN A 215 9.46 27.84 -7.84
CA GLN A 215 10.02 27.10 -8.96
C GLN A 215 9.53 25.64 -8.99
N ILE A 216 9.50 24.96 -7.83
CA ILE A 216 9.02 23.58 -7.70
C ILE A 216 7.55 23.46 -8.14
N HIS A 217 6.68 24.34 -7.65
CA HIS A 217 5.25 24.33 -7.98
C HIS A 217 5.00 24.64 -9.46
N THR A 218 5.69 25.63 -10.03
CA THR A 218 5.51 26.00 -11.44
C THR A 218 6.14 24.99 -12.41
N GLN A 219 7.21 24.30 -12.01
CA GLN A 219 7.78 23.20 -12.79
C GLN A 219 6.88 21.95 -12.75
N PHE A 220 6.35 21.57 -11.59
CA PHE A 220 5.41 20.43 -11.49
C PHE A 220 4.12 20.68 -12.28
N GLY A 221 3.57 21.89 -12.21
CA GLY A 221 2.46 22.32 -13.06
C GLY A 221 2.80 22.26 -14.56
N SER A 222 4.01 22.67 -14.95
CA SER A 222 4.46 22.58 -16.34
C SER A 222 4.60 21.13 -16.83
N TYR A 223 5.07 20.20 -15.99
CA TYR A 223 5.10 18.77 -16.32
C TYR A 223 3.69 18.18 -16.47
N LEU A 224 2.75 18.51 -15.57
CA LEU A 224 1.36 18.04 -15.65
C LEU A 224 0.64 18.59 -16.91
N LYS A 225 0.94 19.83 -17.31
CA LYS A 225 0.47 20.39 -18.59
C LYS A 225 1.02 19.59 -19.77
N ASN A 226 2.33 19.32 -19.78
CA ASN A 226 2.99 18.62 -20.89
C ASN A 226 2.58 17.14 -20.99
N ALA A 227 2.16 16.52 -19.88
CA ALA A 227 1.58 15.17 -19.85
C ALA A 227 0.07 15.13 -20.23
N GLY A 228 -0.52 16.24 -20.64
CA GLY A 228 -1.94 16.30 -21.06
C GLY A 228 -2.95 16.10 -19.92
N CYS A 229 -2.55 16.35 -18.67
CA CYS A 229 -3.41 16.13 -17.49
C CYS A 229 -4.46 17.23 -17.28
N PHE A 230 -4.35 18.36 -17.99
CA PHE A 230 -5.05 19.60 -17.69
C PHE A 230 -5.98 20.10 -18.78
N SER A 231 -7.17 20.54 -18.37
CA SER A 231 -8.06 21.38 -19.17
C SER A 231 -7.72 22.87 -19.02
N THR A 232 -7.02 23.30 -17.96
CA THR A 232 -6.47 24.66 -17.82
C THR A 232 -5.28 24.69 -16.86
N TYR A 233 -4.21 25.39 -17.23
CA TYR A 233 -3.09 25.75 -16.36
C TYR A 233 -2.55 27.13 -16.70
N TYR A 234 -2.53 28.02 -15.70
CA TYR A 234 -1.91 29.33 -15.80
C TYR A 234 -1.40 29.81 -14.43
N TYR A 235 -0.14 30.26 -14.39
CA TYR A 235 0.46 30.93 -13.23
C TYR A 235 0.46 32.44 -13.45
N ASP A 236 -0.26 33.17 -12.60
CA ASP A 236 -0.19 34.62 -12.56
C ASP A 236 1.01 35.06 -11.70
N GLN A 237 2.03 35.59 -12.37
CA GLN A 237 3.24 36.12 -11.75
C GLN A 237 2.96 37.34 -10.84
N LYS A 238 1.93 38.15 -11.14
CA LYS A 238 1.62 39.37 -10.37
C LYS A 238 0.94 39.05 -9.05
N THR A 239 -0.08 38.18 -9.07
CA THR A 239 -0.78 37.78 -7.84
C THR A 239 -0.14 36.59 -7.11
N LYS A 240 0.86 35.94 -7.72
CA LYS A 240 1.47 34.67 -7.31
C LYS A 240 0.41 33.57 -7.07
N ILE A 241 -0.55 33.44 -7.98
CA ILE A 241 -1.61 32.41 -7.93
C ILE A 241 -1.46 31.49 -9.14
N ILE A 242 -1.41 30.18 -8.92
CA ILE A 242 -1.68 29.22 -10.00
C ILE A 242 -3.17 28.90 -10.05
N ASN A 243 -3.73 28.94 -11.25
CA ASN A 243 -5.09 28.55 -11.57
C ASN A 243 -5.07 27.20 -12.30
N PHE A 244 -5.82 26.22 -11.77
CA PHE A 244 -5.85 24.84 -12.26
C PHE A 244 -7.25 24.39 -12.67
N ALA A 245 -7.29 23.57 -13.72
CA ALA A 245 -8.39 22.66 -14.03
C ALA A 245 -7.80 21.36 -14.60
N VAL A 246 -8.14 20.23 -13.99
CA VAL A 246 -7.69 18.88 -14.38
C VAL A 246 -8.77 18.18 -15.20
N HIS A 247 -8.37 17.34 -16.15
CA HIS A 247 -9.33 16.43 -16.77
C HIS A 247 -9.67 15.31 -15.78
N ALA A 248 -10.97 15.09 -15.53
CA ALA A 248 -11.44 13.95 -14.74
C ALA A 248 -11.31 12.65 -15.54
N ARG A 249 -10.10 12.07 -15.53
CA ARG A 249 -9.79 10.78 -16.15
C ARG A 249 -9.38 9.77 -15.07
N GLU A 250 -9.83 8.52 -15.20
CA GLU A 250 -9.59 7.50 -14.18
C GLU A 250 -8.12 7.08 -14.09
N ASP A 251 -7.35 7.19 -15.18
CA ASP A 251 -5.91 6.90 -15.21
C ASP A 251 -5.08 7.94 -14.42
N LEU A 252 -5.37 9.23 -14.63
CA LEU A 252 -4.77 10.33 -13.86
C LEU A 252 -5.19 10.29 -12.39
N LYS A 253 -6.44 9.90 -12.12
CA LYS A 253 -6.96 9.69 -10.76
C LYS A 253 -6.21 8.56 -10.05
N ARG A 254 -6.06 7.40 -10.69
CA ARG A 254 -5.32 6.26 -10.13
C ARG A 254 -3.86 6.66 -9.87
N PHE A 255 -3.19 7.22 -10.88
CA PHE A 255 -1.83 7.72 -10.77
C PHE A 255 -1.63 8.68 -9.59
N LEU A 256 -2.48 9.70 -9.42
CA LEU A 256 -2.33 10.66 -8.31
C LEU A 256 -2.68 10.09 -6.94
N CYS A 257 -3.54 9.07 -6.86
CA CYS A 257 -3.92 8.41 -5.61
C CYS A 257 -2.96 7.29 -5.17
N GLY A 258 -2.27 6.64 -6.11
CA GLY A 258 -1.39 5.49 -5.88
C GLY A 258 -0.14 5.52 -6.76
N ASP A 259 -0.28 5.24 -8.06
CA ASP A 259 0.81 4.79 -8.94
C ASP A 259 2.04 5.72 -8.96
N TRP A 260 1.87 7.03 -8.73
CA TRP A 260 2.99 7.97 -8.65
C TRP A 260 4.01 7.58 -7.57
N PHE A 261 3.55 7.00 -6.47
CA PHE A 261 4.39 6.63 -5.34
C PHE A 261 5.11 5.32 -5.62
N GLU A 262 4.41 4.31 -6.16
CA GLU A 262 5.00 3.06 -6.65
C GLU A 262 6.13 3.34 -7.66
N LEU A 263 5.88 4.21 -8.66
CA LEU A 263 6.87 4.61 -9.66
C LEU A 263 8.05 5.41 -9.08
N PHE A 264 7.83 6.20 -8.02
CA PHE A 264 8.89 6.92 -7.31
C PHE A 264 9.76 5.99 -6.47
N ILE A 265 9.15 5.05 -5.74
CA ILE A 265 9.86 4.03 -4.95
C ILE A 265 10.65 3.11 -5.88
N PHE A 266 10.06 2.66 -6.99
CA PHE A 266 10.76 1.90 -8.03
C PHE A 266 11.99 2.65 -8.58
N ASP A 267 11.87 3.95 -8.87
CA ASP A 267 12.99 4.77 -9.35
C ASP A 267 14.08 4.94 -8.29
N LYS A 268 13.70 5.12 -7.02
CA LYS A 268 14.64 5.28 -5.90
C LYS A 268 15.44 3.99 -5.66
N ILE A 269 14.79 2.83 -5.65
CA ILE A 269 15.43 1.51 -5.53
C ILE A 269 16.30 1.21 -6.77
N SER A 270 15.75 1.40 -7.98
CA SER A 270 16.48 1.19 -9.24
C SER A 270 17.77 2.01 -9.32
N LYS A 271 17.74 3.27 -8.87
CA LYS A 271 18.94 4.13 -8.83
C LYS A 271 19.95 3.67 -7.79
N PHE A 272 19.51 3.23 -6.62
CA PHE A 272 20.38 2.69 -5.58
C PHE A 272 21.17 1.46 -6.07
N PHE A 273 20.49 0.47 -6.66
CA PHE A 273 21.15 -0.72 -7.24
C PHE A 273 22.14 -0.34 -8.36
N ARG A 274 21.72 0.51 -9.32
CA ARG A 274 22.61 0.99 -10.40
C ARG A 274 23.82 1.75 -9.87
N SER A 275 23.68 2.55 -8.81
CA SER A 275 24.79 3.29 -8.19
C SER A 275 25.78 2.42 -7.41
N ARG A 276 25.46 1.13 -7.22
CA ARG A 276 26.31 0.11 -6.61
C ARG A 276 26.67 -1.02 -7.61
N GLU A 277 26.42 -0.78 -8.90
CA GLU A 277 26.64 -1.75 -10.00
C GLU A 277 25.92 -3.10 -9.82
N LEU A 278 24.88 -3.14 -8.98
CA LEU A 278 24.11 -4.34 -8.67
C LEU A 278 23.15 -4.67 -9.82
N SER A 279 23.35 -5.83 -10.43
CA SER A 279 22.39 -6.42 -11.35
C SER A 279 21.12 -6.86 -10.60
N TYR A 280 19.96 -6.49 -11.14
CA TYR A 280 18.66 -6.84 -10.55
C TYR A 280 17.62 -7.13 -11.63
N GLU A 281 16.67 -7.99 -11.27
CA GLU A 281 15.39 -8.12 -11.97
C GLU A 281 14.26 -7.49 -11.15
N SER A 282 13.13 -7.19 -11.78
CA SER A 282 11.99 -6.60 -11.08
C SER A 282 10.66 -6.83 -11.78
N LEU A 283 9.58 -6.94 -10.99
CA LEU A 283 8.20 -6.82 -11.44
C LEU A 283 7.55 -5.60 -10.81
N VAL A 284 6.68 -4.92 -11.56
CA VAL A 284 5.91 -3.75 -11.11
C VAL A 284 4.43 -4.02 -11.34
N ASN A 285 3.60 -3.74 -10.33
CA ASN A 285 2.15 -3.98 -10.28
C ASN A 285 1.80 -5.39 -10.79
N ALA A 286 2.39 -6.39 -10.15
CA ALA A 286 2.26 -7.80 -10.52
C ALA A 286 0.95 -8.38 -10.00
N LYS A 287 0.00 -8.64 -10.90
CA LYS A 287 -1.21 -9.39 -10.62
C LYS A 287 -0.88 -10.88 -10.56
N VAL A 288 -0.99 -11.45 -9.36
CA VAL A 288 -0.70 -12.86 -9.06
C VAL A 288 -1.96 -13.60 -8.63
N ILE A 289 -1.93 -14.92 -8.78
CA ILE A 289 -2.84 -15.87 -8.14
C ILE A 289 -2.01 -16.67 -7.13
N PHE A 290 -2.44 -16.69 -5.88
CA PHE A 290 -1.86 -17.52 -4.82
C PHE A 290 -2.41 -18.97 -4.89
N PRO A 291 -1.76 -19.96 -4.24
CA PRO A 291 -2.16 -21.38 -4.29
C PRO A 291 -3.61 -21.67 -3.85
N ASN A 292 -4.22 -20.80 -3.05
CA ASN A 292 -5.64 -20.89 -2.65
C ASN A 292 -6.62 -20.28 -3.68
N ASN A 293 -6.12 -19.81 -4.83
CA ASN A 293 -6.80 -19.04 -5.87
C ASN A 293 -7.13 -17.57 -5.51
N ASP A 294 -6.63 -17.02 -4.40
CA ASP A 294 -6.77 -15.58 -4.14
C ASP A 294 -5.97 -14.78 -5.18
N ILE A 295 -6.62 -13.75 -5.72
CA ILE A 295 -6.03 -12.82 -6.67
C ILE A 295 -5.48 -11.61 -5.90
N CYS A 296 -4.20 -11.31 -6.08
CA CYS A 296 -3.54 -10.18 -5.46
C CYS A 296 -2.82 -9.30 -6.50
N GLU A 297 -2.62 -8.02 -6.20
CA GLU A 297 -1.70 -7.13 -6.90
C GLU A 297 -0.54 -6.84 -5.93
N LEU A 298 0.69 -7.11 -6.38
CA LEU A 298 1.91 -6.86 -5.62
C LEU A 298 2.60 -5.65 -6.25
N ASP A 299 2.65 -4.55 -5.48
CA ASP A 299 3.09 -3.22 -5.96
C ASP A 299 4.47 -3.27 -6.63
N LEU A 300 5.50 -3.76 -5.92
CA LEU A 300 6.86 -3.91 -6.44
C LEU A 300 7.51 -5.21 -5.93
N ILE A 301 8.26 -5.88 -6.80
CA ILE A 301 9.13 -7.01 -6.46
C ILE A 301 10.49 -6.80 -7.13
N PHE A 302 11.59 -7.04 -6.41
CA PHE A 302 12.96 -7.02 -6.94
C PHE A 302 13.69 -8.29 -6.56
N LEU A 303 14.56 -8.81 -7.44
CA LEU A 303 15.53 -9.86 -7.13
C LEU A 303 16.93 -9.32 -7.40
N VAL A 304 17.78 -9.30 -6.38
CA VAL A 304 19.14 -8.74 -6.43
C VAL A 304 20.04 -9.53 -5.48
N GLN A 305 21.20 -10.00 -5.96
CA GLN A 305 22.15 -10.81 -5.16
C GLN A 305 21.45 -11.93 -4.36
N GLU A 306 20.62 -12.74 -5.04
CA GLU A 306 19.78 -13.82 -4.47
C GLU A 306 18.66 -13.37 -3.49
N HIS A 307 18.76 -12.17 -2.91
CA HIS A 307 17.70 -11.57 -2.10
C HIS A 307 16.53 -11.11 -2.98
N LEU A 308 15.37 -11.77 -2.82
CA LEU A 308 14.10 -11.23 -3.29
C LEU A 308 13.52 -10.27 -2.24
N PHE A 309 13.11 -9.09 -2.68
CA PHE A 309 12.39 -8.09 -1.90
C PHE A 309 10.98 -7.90 -2.46
N TRP A 310 9.98 -7.88 -1.59
CA TRP A 310 8.63 -7.38 -1.91
C TRP A 310 8.45 -6.03 -1.22
N ILE A 311 7.98 -5.04 -1.96
CA ILE A 311 7.81 -3.67 -1.46
C ILE A 311 6.38 -3.19 -1.76
N GLU A 312 5.55 -3.16 -0.73
CA GLU A 312 4.20 -2.59 -0.75
C GLU A 312 4.28 -1.06 -0.54
N CYS A 313 3.62 -0.27 -1.37
CA CYS A 313 3.70 1.19 -1.39
C CYS A 313 2.39 1.83 -0.95
N LYS A 314 2.41 2.71 0.06
CA LYS A 314 1.19 3.36 0.58
C LYS A 314 1.32 4.88 0.69
N ALA A 315 0.55 5.58 -0.16
CA ALA A 315 0.59 7.02 -0.38
C ALA A 315 -0.59 7.81 0.25
N GLY A 316 -1.59 7.14 0.82
CA GLY A 316 -2.79 7.80 1.35
C GLY A 316 -2.57 8.46 2.72
N LYS A 317 -3.24 9.59 3.01
CA LYS A 317 -3.08 10.34 4.26
C LYS A 317 -3.47 9.60 5.55
N ASN A 318 -4.35 8.59 5.47
CA ASN A 318 -4.92 7.91 6.65
C ASN A 318 -3.98 6.87 7.30
N LEU A 319 -2.66 7.03 7.18
CA LEU A 319 -1.65 6.04 7.58
C LEU A 319 -1.49 5.85 9.10
N ASP A 320 -2.02 6.75 9.93
CA ASP A 320 -2.19 6.48 11.37
C ASP A 320 -3.11 5.28 11.65
N ASN A 321 -3.91 4.86 10.67
CA ASN A 321 -4.74 3.64 10.72
C ASN A 321 -4.16 2.49 9.87
N ILE A 322 -2.85 2.48 9.59
CA ILE A 322 -2.24 1.44 8.75
C ILE A 322 -2.43 0.02 9.32
N GLU A 323 -2.55 -0.12 10.65
CA GLU A 323 -2.88 -1.37 11.34
C GLU A 323 -4.17 -2.06 10.86
N ARG A 324 -5.06 -1.37 10.13
CA ARG A 324 -6.22 -1.99 9.48
C ARG A 324 -5.88 -2.78 8.21
N TYR A 325 -4.73 -2.51 7.60
CA TYR A 325 -4.26 -3.15 6.37
C TYR A 325 -3.08 -4.11 6.65
N LEU A 326 -2.27 -3.84 7.68
CA LEU A 326 -1.12 -4.69 8.04
C LEU A 326 -1.47 -6.18 8.20
N PRO A 327 -2.62 -6.63 8.76
CA PRO A 327 -3.00 -8.04 8.77
C PRO A 327 -3.07 -8.69 7.38
N LYS A 328 -3.57 -7.99 6.36
CA LYS A 328 -3.62 -8.50 4.98
C LYS A 328 -2.21 -8.77 4.45
N TYR A 329 -1.25 -7.92 4.81
CA TYR A 329 0.13 -8.01 4.38
C TYR A 329 0.94 -9.04 5.19
N SER A 330 0.87 -9.00 6.52
CA SER A 330 1.65 -9.89 7.39
C SER A 330 1.13 -11.32 7.42
N ASN A 331 -0.18 -11.53 7.28
CA ASN A 331 -0.81 -12.84 7.48
C ASN A 331 -1.21 -13.49 6.15
N ASN A 332 -1.77 -12.73 5.19
CA ASN A 332 -2.24 -13.34 3.94
C ASN A 332 -1.13 -13.35 2.90
N HIS A 333 -0.51 -12.20 2.60
CA HIS A 333 0.50 -12.13 1.53
C HIS A 333 1.79 -12.86 1.93
N GLN A 334 2.29 -12.66 3.15
CA GLN A 334 3.56 -13.27 3.56
C GLN A 334 3.48 -14.79 3.74
N ASN A 335 2.34 -15.37 4.18
CA ASN A 335 2.19 -16.83 4.29
C ASN A 335 2.42 -17.57 2.94
N PHE A 336 2.03 -16.95 1.81
CA PHE A 336 2.29 -17.50 0.48
C PHE A 336 3.68 -17.12 -0.05
N LEU A 337 4.08 -15.85 0.11
CA LEU A 337 5.36 -15.36 -0.41
C LEU A 337 6.57 -15.96 0.34
N GLN A 338 6.46 -16.21 1.64
CA GLN A 338 7.51 -16.74 2.52
C GLN A 338 8.82 -15.92 2.49
N ILE A 339 8.70 -14.63 2.21
CA ILE A 339 9.80 -13.65 2.20
C ILE A 339 10.18 -13.32 3.65
N PRO A 340 11.47 -13.31 4.03
CA PRO A 340 11.91 -12.90 5.36
C PRO A 340 11.45 -11.49 5.73
N LYS A 341 11.14 -11.24 7.02
CA LYS A 341 10.70 -9.91 7.52
C LYS A 341 11.54 -8.72 7.01
N PRO A 342 12.89 -8.78 6.94
CA PRO A 342 13.71 -7.67 6.44
C PRO A 342 13.53 -7.37 4.95
N ASN A 343 13.06 -8.36 4.19
CA ASN A 343 12.85 -8.30 2.74
C ASN A 343 11.41 -7.96 2.34
N ALA A 344 10.45 -8.08 3.27
CA ALA A 344 9.05 -7.76 3.09
C ALA A 344 8.75 -6.34 3.61
N LEU A 345 8.87 -5.34 2.74
CA LEU A 345 8.85 -3.92 3.08
C LEU A 345 7.47 -3.29 2.82
N ILE A 346 6.99 -2.45 3.75
CA ILE A 346 5.77 -1.65 3.57
C ILE A 346 6.14 -0.17 3.71
N VAL A 347 6.24 0.53 2.58
CA VAL A 347 6.71 1.93 2.50
C VAL A 347 5.55 2.89 2.65
N CYS A 348 5.63 3.75 3.67
CA CYS A 348 4.54 4.60 4.11
C CYS A 348 4.90 6.08 3.93
N LEU A 349 4.26 6.77 2.97
CA LEU A 349 4.62 8.13 2.57
C LEU A 349 4.57 9.17 3.71
N HIS A 350 3.59 9.05 4.61
CA HIS A 350 3.33 10.02 5.68
C HIS A 350 3.83 9.56 7.06
N LEU A 351 4.68 8.54 7.13
CA LEU A 351 5.15 7.95 8.39
C LEU A 351 6.55 8.50 8.74
N ASN A 352 6.72 9.06 9.95
CA ASN A 352 8.05 9.46 10.44
C ASN A 352 8.86 8.22 10.89
N ASN A 353 10.18 8.39 11.04
CA ASN A 353 11.10 7.29 11.34
C ASN A 353 10.74 6.55 12.64
N GLU A 354 10.32 7.29 13.66
CA GLU A 354 9.84 6.77 14.95
C GLU A 354 8.59 5.86 14.77
N LYS A 355 7.53 6.36 14.14
CA LYS A 355 6.29 5.59 13.88
C LYS A 355 6.52 4.40 12.94
N ALA A 356 7.56 4.43 12.10
CA ALA A 356 8.00 3.33 11.26
C ALA A 356 8.71 2.25 12.09
N ASN A 357 9.69 2.63 12.91
CA ASN A 357 10.43 1.73 13.78
C ASN A 357 9.52 1.02 14.80
N ILE A 358 8.61 1.75 15.46
CA ILE A 358 7.62 1.18 16.39
C ILE A 358 6.74 0.13 15.69
N ARG A 359 6.35 0.37 14.43
CA ARG A 359 5.57 -0.60 13.64
C ARG A 359 6.41 -1.77 13.14
N THR A 360 7.67 -1.57 12.79
CA THR A 360 8.58 -2.68 12.48
C THR A 360 8.81 -3.59 13.69
N ALA A 361 8.84 -3.05 14.92
CA ALA A 361 8.85 -3.87 16.13
C ALA A 361 7.53 -4.65 16.33
N GLY A 362 6.39 -3.98 16.18
CA GLY A 362 5.06 -4.55 16.45
C GLY A 362 4.55 -5.62 15.47
N TRP A 363 5.19 -5.85 14.32
CA TRP A 363 4.73 -6.81 13.31
C TRP A 363 5.79 -7.88 13.00
N LYS A 364 5.41 -9.16 13.06
CA LYS A 364 6.34 -10.30 12.95
C LYS A 364 6.89 -10.50 11.54
N ASN A 365 6.06 -10.32 10.51
CA ASN A 365 6.35 -10.83 9.16
C ASN A 365 6.72 -9.74 8.14
N VAL A 366 6.67 -8.46 8.52
CA VAL A 366 6.89 -7.31 7.63
C VAL A 366 7.68 -6.19 8.32
N THR A 367 8.47 -5.46 7.55
CA THR A 367 9.18 -4.25 7.97
C THR A 367 8.43 -3.02 7.48
N VAL A 368 7.95 -2.18 8.40
CA VAL A 368 7.21 -0.96 8.09
C VAL A 368 8.20 0.20 8.03
N THR A 369 8.37 0.77 6.85
CA THR A 369 9.39 1.78 6.53
C THR A 369 8.76 2.99 5.86
N ASN A 370 9.57 3.99 5.50
CA ASN A 370 9.15 5.22 4.83
C ASN A 370 10.13 5.57 3.69
N PRO A 371 9.87 6.60 2.88
CA PRO A 371 10.77 6.97 1.79
C PRO A 371 12.19 7.37 2.22
N GLU A 372 12.42 7.69 3.49
CA GLU A 372 13.72 8.07 4.04
C GLU A 372 14.55 6.82 4.38
N LEU A 373 14.02 5.97 5.26
CA LEU A 373 14.66 4.75 5.78
C LEU A 373 14.75 3.61 4.77
N LEU A 374 13.89 3.58 3.74
CA LEU A 374 13.79 2.48 2.75
C LEU A 374 15.14 1.96 2.23
N LEU A 375 16.03 2.85 1.80
CA LEU A 375 17.31 2.41 1.23
C LEU A 375 18.24 1.84 2.28
N THR A 376 18.19 2.34 3.51
CA THR A 376 18.92 1.75 4.66
C THR A 376 18.40 0.36 4.98
N SER A 377 17.07 0.14 4.96
CA SER A 377 16.46 -1.18 5.17
C SER A 377 16.88 -2.21 4.11
N ILE A 378 16.94 -1.81 2.83
CA ILE A 378 17.43 -2.66 1.74
C ILE A 378 18.93 -2.90 1.89
N GLN A 379 19.70 -1.84 2.17
CA GLN A 379 21.15 -1.90 2.33
C GLN A 379 21.57 -2.88 3.43
N SER A 380 20.92 -2.83 4.61
CA SER A 380 21.29 -3.70 5.73
C SER A 380 21.09 -5.19 5.44
N VAL A 381 20.10 -5.53 4.59
CA VAL A 381 19.90 -6.91 4.12
C VAL A 381 21.05 -7.34 3.20
N LEU A 382 21.37 -6.53 2.19
CA LEU A 382 22.45 -6.82 1.23
C LEU A 382 23.84 -6.85 1.85
N GLU A 383 24.05 -6.10 2.94
CA GLU A 383 25.31 -6.05 3.70
C GLU A 383 25.34 -7.09 4.84
N GLY A 384 24.31 -7.94 4.98
CA GLY A 384 24.26 -9.00 6.00
C GLY A 384 24.17 -8.49 7.44
N THR A 385 23.87 -7.21 7.65
CA THR A 385 23.88 -6.55 8.97
C THR A 385 22.54 -6.62 9.72
N VAL A 386 21.54 -7.32 9.16
CA VAL A 386 20.27 -7.59 9.84
C VAL A 386 20.36 -8.90 10.61
N ASN A 387 20.19 -8.84 11.93
CA ASN A 387 19.95 -10.02 12.74
C ASN A 387 18.61 -10.65 12.33
N TYR A 388 18.66 -11.79 11.65
CA TYR A 388 17.49 -12.64 11.47
C TYR A 388 17.16 -13.31 12.81
N GLU A 389 16.20 -12.77 13.55
CA GLU A 389 15.57 -13.49 14.66
C GLU A 389 14.87 -14.73 14.10
N ILE A 390 15.50 -15.90 14.25
CA ILE A 390 15.00 -17.17 13.69
C ILE A 390 13.79 -17.63 14.50
N ALA A 391 12.61 -17.23 14.04
CA ALA A 391 11.34 -17.62 14.62
C ALA A 391 10.84 -18.99 14.12
N ASP A 392 11.66 -20.05 14.25
CA ASP A 392 11.15 -21.42 14.34
C ASP A 392 12.18 -22.42 14.91
N GLU A 393 11.80 -23.18 15.95
CA GLU A 393 12.60 -24.32 16.46
C GLU A 393 12.30 -25.63 15.72
N ASN A 394 11.23 -25.69 14.89
CA ASN A 394 10.60 -26.94 14.49
C ASN A 394 10.72 -27.32 13.00
N ASN A 395 11.70 -26.80 12.24
CA ASN A 395 11.96 -27.31 10.90
C ASN A 395 13.45 -27.42 10.52
N LYS A 396 14.03 -28.61 10.70
CA LYS A 396 15.40 -28.93 10.27
C LYS A 396 15.44 -29.48 8.84
N GLN A 397 15.78 -28.63 7.87
CA GLN A 397 16.83 -28.96 6.87
C GLN A 397 17.51 -27.66 6.38
N PRO A 398 18.84 -27.49 6.57
CA PRO A 398 19.56 -26.34 6.04
C PRO A 398 19.93 -26.55 4.57
N ILE A 399 19.69 -25.54 3.72
CA ILE A 399 20.39 -25.41 2.44
C ILE A 399 21.75 -24.77 2.74
N THR A 400 22.84 -25.53 2.60
CA THR A 400 24.20 -25.10 2.95
C THR A 400 24.93 -24.43 1.76
N PRO A 401 25.38 -23.18 1.87
CA PRO A 401 26.44 -22.66 1.00
C PRO A 401 27.78 -23.30 1.40
N ASN A 402 28.49 -23.90 0.43
CA ASN A 402 29.83 -24.45 0.64
C ASN A 402 30.91 -23.37 0.47
N SER A 403 31.55 -22.96 1.56
CA SER A 403 32.93 -22.44 1.54
C SER A 403 33.56 -22.46 2.93
N GLU A 404 34.83 -22.88 3.02
CA GLU A 404 35.59 -22.93 4.27
C GLU A 404 36.37 -21.62 4.56
N LYS A 405 36.83 -21.51 5.82
CA LYS A 405 38.02 -20.78 6.33
C LYS A 405 37.91 -19.30 6.75
N ASN A 406 37.97 -19.16 8.07
CA ASN A 406 38.87 -18.30 8.86
C ASN A 406 38.57 -16.79 8.97
N GLY A 407 38.49 -16.31 10.22
CA GLY A 407 38.52 -14.89 10.57
C GLY A 407 37.95 -14.61 11.97
N ASP A 408 38.74 -14.83 13.02
CA ASP A 408 38.32 -14.50 14.39
C ASP A 408 38.15 -12.98 14.58
N LEU A 409 37.01 -12.56 15.15
CA LEU A 409 36.86 -11.24 15.79
C LEU A 409 35.91 -11.33 16.99
N VAL A 410 36.50 -11.40 18.19
CA VAL A 410 35.76 -11.38 19.45
C VAL A 410 35.48 -9.93 19.85
N TYR A 411 34.20 -9.61 20.09
CA TYR A 411 33.80 -8.38 20.77
C TYR A 411 33.09 -8.69 22.09
N LEU A 412 33.58 -8.07 23.17
CA LEU A 412 33.14 -8.30 24.54
C LEU A 412 31.98 -7.37 24.92
N TYR A 413 30.93 -7.91 25.51
CA TYR A 413 29.93 -7.14 26.25
C TYR A 413 30.42 -6.87 27.68
N PRO A 414 30.39 -5.62 28.17
CA PRO A 414 30.40 -5.33 29.60
C PRO A 414 28.96 -5.30 30.15
N SER A 415 28.70 -6.02 31.24
CA SER A 415 27.35 -6.22 31.79
C SER A 415 27.14 -5.59 33.17
N THR A 416 26.10 -4.75 33.29
CA THR A 416 25.33 -4.41 34.53
C THR A 416 26.05 -3.63 35.65
N ILE A 417 25.28 -3.31 36.71
CA ILE A 417 25.62 -2.57 37.96
C ILE A 417 25.60 -1.02 37.79
N SER A 418 24.84 -0.23 38.56
CA SER A 418 23.78 -0.51 39.56
C SER A 418 22.71 0.61 39.58
N GLU A 419 21.66 0.41 40.38
CA GLU A 419 20.85 1.52 40.92
C GLU A 419 21.68 2.39 41.90
N ASP A 420 21.30 3.66 42.04
CA ASP A 420 21.32 4.40 43.31
C ASP A 420 20.17 5.44 43.32
N LYS A 421 19.65 5.79 44.49
CA LYS A 421 18.54 6.73 44.72
C LYS A 421 18.85 7.65 45.92
N SER A 422 19.46 8.82 45.67
CA SER A 422 19.47 9.91 46.65
C SER A 422 19.72 11.28 46.01
N SER A 423 19.41 12.37 46.74
CA SER A 423 19.63 13.79 46.38
C SER A 423 18.79 14.30 45.18
N VAL A 424 17.63 14.97 45.29
CA VAL A 424 17.11 16.05 46.18
C VAL A 424 17.53 17.48 45.76
N GLN A 425 16.51 18.30 45.48
CA GLN A 425 16.44 19.78 45.41
C GLN A 425 17.05 20.57 44.22
N ALA A 426 16.11 21.15 43.46
CA ALA A 426 16.00 22.58 43.11
C ALA A 426 17.11 23.32 42.32
N LEU A 427 16.70 23.92 41.20
CA LEU A 427 16.37 25.37 41.24
C LEU A 427 15.23 25.73 40.27
N VAL A 428 14.57 26.85 40.53
CA VAL A 428 13.67 27.55 39.59
C VAL A 428 14.36 28.82 39.13
N LEU A 429 14.41 29.06 37.83
CA LEU A 429 14.37 30.37 37.17
C LEU A 429 14.08 30.21 35.67
#